data_AF-A0A7J8YQS0-F1
#
_entry.id   AF-A0A7J8YQS0-F1
#
_cell.length_a   1.000
_cell.length_b   1.000
_cell.length_c   1.000
_cell.angle_alpha   90.00
_cell.angle_beta   90.00
_cell.angle_gamma   90.00
#
_symmetry.space_group_name_H-M   'P 1'
#
loop_
_entity.id
_entity.type
_entity.pdbx_description
1 polymer ?
#
loop_
_entity_poly.entity_id
_entity_poly.type
_entity_poly.pdbx_seq_one_letter_code
_entity_poly.pdbx_strand_id
1 'polypeptide(L)'
;MARKFYEMMGQSVACLKDNIHKIMLDAGKQGQLRALQEALRNRSDLTLEMLLKSHRGQLEILVSLKTGLPDYLRVDDRIPSSNLAEIFLNLRCRNLMCQTSLPAEDCECKACSKKNGFCSACMCLVCSKFDMASNTCSWVGCDVCLHWCHVDCGLRESYIRNEHTAAEVQFHCVACNHPSQMFGFVKEVFQNFAKEWTLETFSKELEYVKRIFSGSRDLRGKRLHEIANQMLVRLARKSDLSEVYSQIMSFLNDADSSKPDNTTVLSGKEQQVKGVNGMAGPCQDATRLKPVNSDKALQLESASSLLPGFHVDRTGLSEKRPLESELERSGQKQPFLPELDSFVRIKLEEAKMYQARADDARRDAESLKRIAITKDEKIEEEYKSRIKKLRLVEAEEMRKQKFEEFQALERAYRECHGMKTRMEADIKDLLLKMEATRRNLAMISGAKPQFCVSTMMPPKPLIIGDWGAANEELLMCPS
;
A
#
# COMPACT_ATOMS: atom_id res chain seq x y z
N MET A 1 -34.97 -7.54 3.53
CA MET A 1 -34.23 -7.24 4.77
C MET A 1 -34.07 -5.74 5.02
N ALA A 2 -33.58 -4.95 4.06
CA ALA A 2 -33.36 -3.50 4.23
C ALA A 2 -34.50 -2.73 4.94
N ARG A 3 -35.77 -2.84 4.49
CA ARG A 3 -36.92 -2.20 5.16
C ARG A 3 -37.00 -2.48 6.67
N LYS A 4 -36.92 -3.76 7.09
CA LYS A 4 -36.90 -4.14 8.51
C LYS A 4 -35.70 -3.58 9.29
N PHE A 5 -34.59 -3.27 8.64
CA PHE A 5 -33.44 -2.61 9.28
C PHE A 5 -33.64 -1.09 9.42
N TYR A 6 -34.28 -0.43 8.45
CA TYR A 6 -34.69 0.97 8.57
C TYR A 6 -35.83 1.17 9.60
N GLU A 7 -36.64 0.14 9.83
CA GLU A 7 -37.73 0.12 10.83
C GLU A 7 -37.24 -0.24 12.26
N MET A 8 -35.99 -0.69 12.44
CA MET A 8 -35.44 -1.03 13.77
C MET A 8 -34.86 0.20 14.48
N MET A 9 -35.24 0.39 15.75
CA MET A 9 -34.60 1.39 16.62
C MET A 9 -33.11 1.08 16.82
N GLY A 10 -32.28 2.12 16.95
CA GLY A 10 -30.82 2.00 17.06
C GLY A 10 -30.34 1.08 18.20
N GLN A 11 -31.08 1.03 19.32
CA GLN A 11 -30.82 0.12 20.45
C GLN A 11 -30.94 -1.36 20.05
N SER A 12 -31.91 -1.71 19.19
CA SER A 12 -32.07 -3.07 18.67
C SER A 12 -30.92 -3.47 17.74
N VAL A 13 -30.44 -2.53 16.93
CA VAL A 13 -29.27 -2.72 16.06
C VAL A 13 -27.99 -2.90 16.89
N ALA A 14 -27.81 -2.11 17.95
CA ALA A 14 -26.68 -2.25 18.88
C ALA A 14 -26.69 -3.63 19.57
N CYS A 15 -27.83 -4.05 20.12
CA CYS A 15 -27.99 -5.38 20.72
C CYS A 15 -27.66 -6.52 19.73
N LEU A 16 -28.09 -6.39 18.47
CA LEU A 16 -27.74 -7.35 17.42
C LEU A 16 -26.23 -7.38 17.14
N LYS A 17 -25.58 -6.22 17.02
CA LYS A 17 -24.11 -6.12 16.84
C LYS A 17 -23.36 -6.79 18.00
N ASP A 18 -23.74 -6.54 19.25
CA ASP A 18 -23.08 -7.16 20.42
C ASP A 18 -23.27 -8.69 20.47
N ASN A 19 -24.44 -9.20 20.07
CA ASN A 19 -24.66 -10.64 19.99
C ASN A 19 -23.82 -11.29 18.88
N ILE A 20 -23.67 -10.64 17.73
CA ILE A 20 -22.78 -11.10 16.65
C ILE A 20 -21.32 -11.03 17.09
N HIS A 21 -20.89 -9.96 17.77
CA HIS A 21 -19.54 -9.82 18.31
C HIS A 21 -19.20 -10.97 19.28
N LYS A 22 -20.11 -11.33 20.18
CA LYS A 22 -19.96 -12.50 21.08
C LYS A 22 -19.84 -13.81 20.30
N ILE A 23 -20.63 -14.00 19.24
CA ILE A 23 -20.56 -15.19 18.37
C ILE A 23 -19.23 -15.27 17.61
N MET A 24 -18.69 -14.14 17.14
CA MET A 24 -17.42 -14.10 16.40
C MET A 24 -16.20 -14.42 17.28
N LEU A 25 -16.25 -14.07 18.57
CA LEU A 25 -15.21 -14.39 19.55
C LEU A 25 -15.34 -15.81 20.15
N ASP A 26 -16.48 -16.49 19.96
CA ASP A 26 -16.71 -17.85 20.44
C ASP A 26 -15.90 -18.86 19.63
N ALA A 27 -14.91 -19.50 20.27
CA ALA A 27 -14.06 -20.52 19.66
C ALA A 27 -14.86 -21.74 19.16
N GLY A 28 -15.96 -22.09 19.83
CA GLY A 28 -16.84 -23.19 19.43
C GLY A 28 -17.67 -22.88 18.17
N LYS A 29 -17.84 -21.60 17.81
CA LYS A 29 -18.63 -21.17 16.65
C LYS A 29 -17.81 -20.82 15.40
N GLN A 30 -16.48 -20.99 15.45
CA GLN A 30 -15.58 -20.69 14.32
C GLN A 30 -15.94 -21.44 13.03
N GLY A 31 -16.47 -22.67 13.13
CA GLY A 31 -16.98 -23.41 11.97
C GLY A 31 -18.19 -22.74 11.31
N GLN A 32 -19.13 -22.23 12.12
CA GLN A 32 -20.31 -21.51 11.63
C GLN A 32 -19.94 -20.16 11.01
N LEU A 33 -19.00 -19.43 11.62
CA LEU A 33 -18.47 -18.17 11.07
C LEU A 33 -17.81 -18.38 9.70
N ARG A 34 -17.02 -19.45 9.54
CA ARG A 34 -16.40 -19.80 8.24
C ARG A 34 -17.44 -20.18 7.18
N ALA A 35 -18.49 -20.92 7.55
CA ALA A 35 -19.58 -21.23 6.63
C ALA A 35 -20.34 -19.97 6.18
N LEU A 36 -20.59 -19.02 7.09
CA LEU A 36 -21.20 -17.72 6.77
C LEU A 36 -20.28 -16.87 5.88
N GLN A 37 -18.98 -16.85 6.13
CA GLN A 37 -17.98 -16.17 5.30
C GLN A 37 -17.99 -16.69 3.87
N GLU A 38 -17.98 -18.01 3.70
CA GLU A 38 -17.96 -18.64 2.39
C GLU A 38 -19.28 -18.41 1.65
N ALA A 39 -20.41 -18.51 2.34
CA ALA A 39 -21.71 -18.12 1.80
C ALA A 39 -21.73 -16.64 1.34
N LEU A 40 -21.16 -15.71 2.11
CA LEU A 40 -21.08 -14.28 1.74
C LEU A 40 -20.08 -13.97 0.62
N ARG A 41 -19.06 -14.81 0.42
CA ARG A 41 -18.11 -14.68 -0.70
C ARG A 41 -18.72 -15.10 -2.03
N ASN A 42 -19.57 -16.13 -2.01
CA ASN A 42 -20.24 -16.68 -3.20
C ASN A 42 -21.47 -15.86 -3.65
N ARG A 43 -21.76 -14.72 -3.02
CA ARG A 43 -22.86 -13.80 -3.38
C ARG A 43 -22.39 -12.74 -4.38
N SER A 44 -22.65 -12.98 -5.65
CA SER A 44 -22.39 -12.04 -6.77
C SER A 44 -23.50 -11.01 -7.01
N ASP A 45 -24.67 -11.18 -6.38
CA ASP A 45 -25.84 -10.29 -6.49
C ASP A 45 -25.72 -9.00 -5.65
N LEU A 46 -24.74 -8.92 -4.75
CA LEU A 46 -24.53 -7.76 -3.87
C LEU A 46 -23.67 -6.71 -4.57
N THR A 47 -24.31 -5.78 -5.28
CA THR A 47 -23.64 -4.68 -6.00
C THR A 47 -23.29 -3.50 -5.10
N LEU A 48 -22.35 -2.65 -5.54
CA LEU A 48 -21.98 -1.41 -4.85
C LEU A 48 -23.19 -0.50 -4.61
N GLU A 49 -24.05 -0.35 -5.62
CA GLU A 49 -25.26 0.47 -5.52
C GLU A 49 -26.23 -0.04 -4.43
N MET A 50 -26.41 -1.36 -4.32
CA MET A 50 -27.26 -1.97 -3.30
C MET A 50 -26.66 -1.82 -1.89
N LEU A 51 -25.33 -1.90 -1.77
CA LEU A 51 -24.62 -1.70 -0.51
C LEU A 51 -24.69 -0.22 -0.07
N LEU A 52 -24.48 0.74 -0.97
CA LEU A 52 -24.62 2.17 -0.68
C LEU A 52 -26.05 2.56 -0.25
N LYS A 53 -27.07 1.83 -0.72
CA LYS A 53 -28.49 1.98 -0.31
C LYS A 53 -28.86 1.19 0.96
N SER A 54 -27.91 0.53 1.61
CA SER A 54 -28.15 -0.26 2.83
C SER A 54 -27.93 0.57 4.10
N HIS A 55 -28.66 0.23 5.17
CA HIS A 55 -28.47 0.85 6.48
C HIS A 55 -27.04 0.60 7.00
N ARG A 56 -26.40 1.63 7.60
CA ARG A 56 -25.00 1.58 8.06
C ARG A 56 -24.71 0.36 8.95
N GLY A 57 -25.54 0.12 9.96
CA GLY A 57 -25.41 -1.04 10.85
C GLY A 57 -25.54 -2.40 10.15
N GLN A 58 -26.22 -2.47 9.00
CA GLN A 58 -26.26 -3.69 8.16
C GLN A 58 -24.94 -3.89 7.42
N LEU A 59 -24.33 -2.81 6.90
CA LEU A 59 -23.01 -2.85 6.27
C LEU A 59 -21.93 -3.28 7.25
N GLU A 60 -21.89 -2.69 8.45
CA GLU A 60 -20.96 -3.08 9.52
C GLU A 60 -21.02 -4.58 9.84
N ILE A 61 -22.24 -5.13 9.99
CA ILE A 61 -22.45 -6.57 10.22
C ILE A 61 -21.97 -7.39 9.02
N LEU A 62 -22.31 -7.00 7.78
CA LEU A 62 -21.90 -7.72 6.58
C LEU A 62 -20.38 -7.72 6.39
N VAL A 63 -19.72 -6.59 6.66
CA VAL A 63 -18.26 -6.44 6.58
C VAL A 63 -17.57 -7.24 7.68
N SER A 64 -18.03 -7.17 8.95
CA SER A 64 -17.42 -7.92 10.04
C SER A 64 -17.50 -9.43 9.80
N LEU A 65 -18.66 -9.92 9.36
CA LEU A 65 -18.87 -11.33 9.02
C LEU A 65 -17.97 -11.75 7.85
N LYS A 66 -18.02 -11.04 6.70
CA LYS A 66 -17.26 -11.40 5.48
C LYS A 66 -15.74 -11.34 5.69
N THR A 67 -15.24 -10.37 6.45
CA THR A 67 -13.80 -10.20 6.71
C THR A 67 -13.28 -11.05 7.87
N GLY A 68 -14.16 -11.40 8.81
CA GLY A 68 -13.83 -12.07 10.08
C GLY A 68 -13.32 -11.12 11.17
N LEU A 69 -13.48 -9.81 11.00
CA LEU A 69 -12.93 -8.78 11.88
C LEU A 69 -14.06 -8.16 12.72
N PRO A 70 -14.15 -8.45 14.03
CA PRO A 70 -15.26 -7.99 14.87
C PRO A 70 -15.26 -6.48 15.09
N ASP A 71 -14.12 -5.80 14.93
CA ASP A 71 -13.95 -4.35 15.13
C ASP A 71 -14.87 -3.51 14.23
N TYR A 72 -15.27 -4.04 13.06
CA TYR A 72 -16.25 -3.38 12.18
C TYR A 72 -17.64 -3.23 12.81
N LEU A 73 -17.97 -3.98 13.87
CA LEU A 73 -19.23 -3.82 14.62
C LEU A 73 -19.21 -2.62 15.58
N ARG A 74 -18.03 -2.00 15.76
CA ARG A 74 -17.76 -0.88 16.68
C ARG A 74 -17.05 0.28 15.97
N VAL A 75 -17.17 0.33 14.64
CA VAL A 75 -16.43 1.27 13.80
C VAL A 75 -16.96 2.70 13.98
N ASP A 76 -16.05 3.66 14.13
CA ASP A 76 -16.38 5.09 14.27
C ASP A 76 -17.16 5.58 13.03
N ASP A 77 -18.15 6.44 13.26
CA ASP A 77 -18.92 7.14 12.22
C ASP A 77 -18.07 8.02 11.30
N ARG A 78 -16.82 8.33 11.68
CA ARG A 78 -15.78 8.87 10.80
C ARG A 78 -15.52 8.04 9.54
N ILE A 79 -15.73 6.71 9.56
CA ILE A 79 -15.51 5.85 8.39
C ILE A 79 -16.77 5.83 7.53
N PRO A 80 -16.75 6.37 6.28
CA PRO A 80 -17.93 6.44 5.44
C PRO A 80 -18.54 5.07 5.10
N SER A 81 -19.86 5.03 4.91
CA SER A 81 -20.56 3.83 4.45
C SER A 81 -20.09 3.36 3.06
N SER A 82 -19.57 4.26 2.22
CA SER A 82 -18.91 3.91 0.95
C SER A 82 -17.67 3.05 1.18
N ASN A 83 -16.81 3.43 2.13
CA ASN A 83 -15.60 2.66 2.46
C ASN A 83 -15.99 1.25 2.97
N LEU A 84 -17.06 1.13 3.77
CA LEU A 84 -17.58 -0.18 4.20
C LEU A 84 -18.08 -1.02 3.01
N ALA A 85 -18.79 -0.42 2.06
CA ALA A 85 -19.25 -1.10 0.84
C ALA A 85 -18.08 -1.54 -0.05
N GLU A 86 -17.06 -0.69 -0.23
CA GLU A 86 -15.84 -1.00 -0.99
C GLU A 86 -15.02 -2.12 -0.33
N ILE A 87 -14.87 -2.10 1.00
CA ILE A 87 -14.22 -3.18 1.76
C ILE A 87 -15.00 -4.48 1.58
N PHE A 88 -16.34 -4.45 1.65
CA PHE A 88 -17.16 -5.63 1.37
C PHE A 88 -16.92 -6.17 -0.05
N LEU A 89 -16.72 -5.31 -1.04
CA LEU A 89 -16.44 -5.67 -2.43
C LEU A 89 -14.97 -5.97 -2.73
N ASN A 90 -14.10 -5.93 -1.72
CA ASN A 90 -12.64 -6.08 -1.85
C ASN A 90 -11.94 -4.97 -2.68
N LEU A 91 -12.60 -3.82 -2.88
CA LEU A 91 -12.09 -2.63 -3.59
C LEU A 91 -11.27 -1.70 -2.67
N ARG A 92 -11.27 -1.97 -1.35
CA ARG A 92 -10.51 -1.22 -0.36
C ARG A 92 -9.96 -2.17 0.71
N CYS A 93 -8.80 -1.84 1.26
CA CYS A 93 -8.11 -2.61 2.29
C CYS A 93 -8.99 -2.81 3.54
N ARG A 94 -9.13 -4.08 3.96
CA ARG A 94 -9.84 -4.47 5.19
C ARG A 94 -9.06 -4.23 6.50
N ASN A 95 -7.92 -3.55 6.45
CA ASN A 95 -7.25 -3.02 7.64
C ASN A 95 -7.72 -1.57 7.83
N LEU A 96 -8.43 -1.32 8.93
CA LEU A 96 -9.00 -0.02 9.32
C LEU A 96 -7.95 1.10 9.43
N MET A 97 -6.69 0.78 9.71
CA MET A 97 -5.59 1.75 9.79
C MET A 97 -4.95 2.05 8.44
N CYS A 98 -5.14 1.18 7.45
CA CYS A 98 -4.50 1.28 6.14
C CYS A 98 -5.41 1.97 5.12
N GLN A 99 -6.67 1.55 5.02
CA GLN A 99 -7.72 2.12 4.15
C GLN A 99 -7.38 2.31 2.65
N THR A 100 -6.22 1.85 2.16
CA THR A 100 -5.80 1.98 0.76
C THR A 100 -6.81 1.34 -0.19
N SER A 101 -7.11 2.03 -1.31
CA SER A 101 -7.88 1.47 -2.42
C SER A 101 -7.16 0.24 -2.99
N LEU A 102 -7.88 -0.72 -3.58
CA LEU A 102 -7.31 -1.97 -4.10
C LEU A 102 -7.53 -2.12 -5.61
N PRO A 103 -6.51 -2.55 -6.40
CA PRO A 103 -5.14 -2.83 -5.97
C PRO A 103 -4.44 -1.57 -5.43
N ALA A 104 -3.49 -1.75 -4.51
CA ALA A 104 -2.70 -0.64 -4.00
C ALA A 104 -1.92 0.01 -5.16
N GLU A 105 -1.77 1.33 -5.10
CA GLU A 105 -1.10 2.12 -6.14
C GLU A 105 0.33 1.56 -6.41
N ASP A 106 0.77 1.70 -7.66
CA ASP A 106 2.04 1.18 -8.20
C ASP A 106 2.24 -0.36 -8.19
N CYS A 107 1.22 -1.16 -7.88
CA CYS A 107 1.37 -2.61 -7.71
C CYS A 107 0.66 -3.48 -8.79
N GLU A 108 1.26 -3.60 -9.98
CA GLU A 108 0.76 -4.44 -11.09
C GLU A 108 1.09 -5.95 -10.95
N CYS A 109 1.39 -6.43 -9.74
CA CYS A 109 1.98 -7.75 -9.54
C CYS A 109 0.98 -8.91 -9.79
N LYS A 110 1.39 -9.95 -10.54
CA LYS A 110 0.54 -11.14 -10.83
C LYS A 110 0.09 -11.92 -9.59
N ALA A 111 0.83 -11.83 -8.48
CA ALA A 111 0.43 -12.42 -7.20
C ALA A 111 -0.65 -11.59 -6.48
N CYS A 112 -0.69 -10.28 -6.75
CA CYS A 112 -1.57 -9.29 -6.18
C CYS A 112 -2.94 -9.34 -6.85
N SER A 113 -2.95 -9.27 -8.19
CA SER A 113 -4.19 -9.29 -9.00
C SER A 113 -4.99 -10.59 -8.86
N LYS A 114 -4.33 -11.70 -8.50
CA LYS A 114 -4.98 -12.99 -8.20
C LYS A 114 -5.58 -13.08 -6.78
N LYS A 115 -5.30 -12.13 -5.89
CA LYS A 115 -5.73 -12.17 -4.48
C LYS A 115 -6.76 -11.09 -4.17
N ASN A 116 -8.04 -11.45 -4.31
CA ASN A 116 -9.16 -10.58 -3.93
C ASN A 116 -9.01 -10.03 -2.51
N GLY A 117 -8.98 -8.70 -2.36
CA GLY A 117 -8.94 -8.00 -1.07
C GLY A 117 -7.56 -7.98 -0.40
N PHE A 118 -6.51 -8.39 -1.11
CA PHE A 118 -5.13 -8.31 -0.64
C PHE A 118 -4.55 -6.90 -0.81
N CYS A 119 -3.92 -6.38 0.23
CA CYS A 119 -3.20 -5.10 0.20
C CYS A 119 -1.70 -5.34 0.39
N SER A 120 -0.90 -5.11 -0.65
CA SER A 120 0.57 -5.26 -0.59
C SER A 120 1.23 -4.33 0.44
N ALA A 121 0.59 -3.20 0.78
CA ALA A 121 1.11 -2.22 1.74
C ALA A 121 1.01 -2.64 3.23
N CYS A 122 0.16 -3.62 3.59
CA CYS A 122 0.01 -4.04 5.00
C CYS A 122 -0.31 -5.52 5.23
N MET A 123 -0.51 -6.34 4.20
CA MET A 123 -0.83 -7.76 4.35
C MET A 123 0.35 -8.64 3.95
N CYS A 124 0.58 -9.70 4.72
CA CYS A 124 1.57 -10.71 4.42
C CYS A 124 1.20 -11.46 3.14
N LEU A 125 2.13 -11.46 2.18
CA LEU A 125 1.95 -12.07 0.87
C LEU A 125 1.66 -13.58 0.93
N VAL A 126 2.03 -14.29 2.01
CA VAL A 126 1.69 -15.70 2.22
C VAL A 126 0.25 -15.83 2.73
N CYS A 127 -0.03 -15.42 3.97
CA CYS A 127 -1.29 -15.73 4.66
C CYS A 127 -2.42 -14.69 4.46
N SER A 128 -2.15 -13.58 3.75
CA SER A 128 -3.06 -12.46 3.52
C SER A 128 -3.64 -11.83 4.81
N LYS A 129 -3.00 -12.05 5.96
CA LYS A 129 -3.29 -11.37 7.23
C LYS A 129 -2.41 -10.15 7.39
N PHE A 130 -2.86 -9.22 8.23
CA PHE A 130 -2.11 -8.06 8.70
C PHE A 130 -2.10 -8.08 10.23
N ASP A 131 -1.18 -7.33 10.82
CA ASP A 131 -1.18 -6.96 12.23
C ASP A 131 -0.83 -5.47 12.37
N MET A 132 -0.47 -5.02 13.58
CA MET A 132 -0.04 -3.64 13.84
C MET A 132 1.47 -3.53 14.09
N ALA A 133 2.26 -4.55 13.73
CA ALA A 133 3.70 -4.52 13.92
C ALA A 133 4.38 -3.74 12.79
N SER A 134 4.88 -2.56 13.11
CA SER A 134 5.81 -1.79 12.30
C SER A 134 7.19 -1.77 12.97
N ASN A 135 8.25 -1.44 12.24
CA ASN A 135 9.58 -1.21 12.82
C ASN A 135 10.12 -2.41 13.63
N THR A 136 9.88 -3.64 13.16
CA THR A 136 10.24 -4.91 13.82
C THR A 136 10.87 -5.91 12.85
N CYS A 137 11.55 -6.93 13.39
CA CYS A 137 12.01 -8.11 12.66
C CYS A 137 10.93 -9.20 12.53
N SER A 138 9.71 -8.98 13.04
CA SER A 138 8.56 -9.88 12.87
C SER A 138 8.04 -9.95 11.43
N TRP A 139 8.36 -8.95 10.63
CA TRP A 139 8.08 -8.86 9.19
C TRP A 139 9.39 -8.82 8.40
N VAL A 140 9.34 -9.25 7.14
CA VAL A 140 10.42 -9.12 6.16
C VAL A 140 9.85 -8.58 4.84
N GLY A 141 10.57 -7.64 4.22
CA GLY A 141 10.24 -7.07 2.92
C GLY A 141 11.17 -7.59 1.82
N CYS A 142 10.69 -7.64 0.58
CA CYS A 142 11.54 -7.78 -0.59
C CYS A 142 12.06 -6.40 -1.04
N ASP A 143 13.36 -6.22 -1.06
CA ASP A 143 14.08 -5.03 -1.56
C ASP A 143 13.74 -4.63 -3.01
N VAL A 144 13.43 -5.58 -3.89
CA VAL A 144 13.10 -5.29 -5.31
C VAL A 144 11.62 -4.91 -5.53
N CYS A 145 10.68 -5.64 -4.93
CA CYS A 145 9.25 -5.48 -5.22
C CYS A 145 8.40 -5.01 -4.04
N LEU A 146 9.03 -4.65 -2.92
CA LEU A 146 8.44 -4.09 -1.70
C LEU A 146 7.27 -4.91 -1.11
N HIS A 147 7.22 -6.21 -1.40
CA HIS A 147 6.25 -7.14 -0.84
C HIS A 147 6.67 -7.64 0.53
N TRP A 148 5.74 -7.62 1.47
CA TRP A 148 5.97 -7.97 2.87
C TRP A 148 5.45 -9.35 3.23
N CYS A 149 6.13 -10.01 4.17
CA CYS A 149 5.77 -11.30 4.71
C CYS A 149 6.05 -11.35 6.22
N HIS A 150 5.18 -11.97 7.03
CA HIS A 150 5.55 -12.30 8.42
C HIS A 150 6.73 -13.30 8.39
N VAL A 151 7.71 -13.14 9.27
CA VAL A 151 8.83 -14.07 9.41
C VAL A 151 8.35 -15.48 9.81
N ASP A 152 7.26 -15.60 10.59
CA ASP A 152 6.60 -16.90 10.86
C ASP A 152 6.05 -17.59 9.61
N CYS A 153 5.62 -16.82 8.61
CA CYS A 153 5.19 -17.38 7.34
C CYS A 153 6.40 -17.70 6.44
N GLY A 154 7.39 -16.82 6.40
CA GLY A 154 8.62 -17.03 5.66
C GLY A 154 9.40 -18.27 6.10
N LEU A 155 9.50 -18.52 7.41
CA LEU A 155 10.17 -19.71 7.95
C LEU A 155 9.36 -21.00 7.72
N ARG A 156 8.05 -20.99 8.01
CA ARG A 156 7.20 -22.19 7.87
C ARG A 156 7.12 -22.70 6.44
N GLU A 157 6.97 -21.79 5.47
CA GLU A 157 6.92 -22.14 4.05
C GLU A 157 8.32 -22.22 3.39
N SER A 158 9.41 -22.14 4.18
CA SER A 158 10.80 -22.21 3.70
C SER A 158 11.20 -21.14 2.67
N TYR A 159 10.56 -19.97 2.69
CA TYR A 159 10.98 -18.79 1.93
C TYR A 159 12.17 -18.06 2.59
N ILE A 160 12.32 -18.16 3.92
CA ILE A 160 13.54 -17.74 4.63
C ILE A 160 14.41 -18.98 4.80
N ARG A 161 15.54 -19.03 4.08
CA ARG A 161 16.43 -20.21 4.02
C ARG A 161 17.86 -19.83 3.65
N ASN A 162 18.80 -20.76 3.83
CA ASN A 162 20.14 -20.60 3.28
C ASN A 162 20.11 -20.78 1.75
N GLU A 163 20.85 -19.95 1.01
CA GLU A 163 21.12 -20.24 -0.40
C GLU A 163 22.11 -21.42 -0.55
N HIS A 164 21.97 -22.20 -1.62
CA HIS A 164 22.87 -23.32 -1.90
C HIS A 164 24.29 -22.90 -2.30
N THR A 165 24.43 -21.66 -2.79
CA THR A 165 25.63 -21.06 -3.38
C THR A 165 26.30 -20.06 -2.43
N ALA A 166 25.54 -19.13 -1.84
CA ALA A 166 26.08 -18.09 -0.96
C ALA A 166 26.27 -18.52 0.51
N ALA A 167 25.65 -19.61 0.95
CA ALA A 167 25.60 -20.07 2.36
C ALA A 167 24.98 -19.08 3.39
N GLU A 168 24.65 -17.86 2.99
CA GLU A 168 23.92 -16.87 3.79
C GLU A 168 22.41 -17.15 3.82
N VAL A 169 21.73 -16.64 4.85
CA VAL A 169 20.27 -16.69 4.99
C VAL A 169 19.63 -15.55 4.18
N GLN A 170 18.69 -15.90 3.30
CA GLN A 170 17.97 -15.00 2.41
C GLN A 170 16.45 -15.22 2.48
N PHE A 171 15.68 -14.16 2.29
CA PHE A 171 14.25 -14.22 2.02
C PHE A 171 13.98 -14.27 0.52
N HIS A 172 13.34 -15.35 0.07
CA HIS A 172 12.93 -15.53 -1.32
C HIS A 172 11.50 -15.01 -1.47
N CYS A 173 11.31 -13.92 -2.21
CA CYS A 173 10.00 -13.29 -2.33
C CYS A 173 9.00 -14.14 -3.12
N VAL A 174 7.81 -14.38 -2.57
CA VAL A 174 6.75 -15.20 -3.22
C VAL A 174 6.20 -14.56 -4.51
N ALA A 175 6.36 -13.24 -4.70
CA ALA A 175 5.85 -12.53 -5.89
C ALA A 175 6.82 -12.53 -7.08
N CYS A 176 8.11 -12.28 -6.84
CA CYS A 176 9.13 -12.12 -7.89
C CYS A 176 10.27 -13.16 -7.83
N ASN A 177 10.28 -14.04 -6.83
CA ASN A 177 11.34 -15.01 -6.53
C ASN A 177 12.75 -14.40 -6.32
N HIS A 178 12.84 -13.09 -6.09
CA HIS A 178 14.10 -12.42 -5.77
C HIS A 178 14.61 -12.82 -4.37
N PRO A 179 15.91 -13.12 -4.20
CA PRO A 179 16.53 -13.38 -2.91
C PRO A 179 17.04 -12.09 -2.24
N SER A 180 16.35 -11.61 -1.20
CA SER A 180 16.76 -10.46 -0.39
C SER A 180 17.60 -10.93 0.82
N GLN A 181 18.70 -10.24 1.15
CA GLN A 181 19.62 -10.66 2.21
C GLN A 181 19.06 -10.41 3.63
N MET A 182 19.03 -11.42 4.51
CA MET A 182 18.47 -11.24 5.86
C MET A 182 19.37 -10.47 6.82
N PHE A 183 20.70 -10.53 6.67
CA PHE A 183 21.60 -9.83 7.58
C PHE A 183 21.48 -8.31 7.43
N GLY A 184 21.56 -7.79 6.21
CA GLY A 184 21.35 -6.37 5.92
C GLY A 184 20.01 -5.88 6.46
N PHE A 185 18.92 -6.61 6.18
CA PHE A 185 17.59 -6.30 6.71
C PHE A 185 17.55 -6.18 8.24
N VAL A 186 18.07 -7.18 8.97
CA VAL A 186 18.09 -7.14 10.45
C VAL A 186 18.96 -6.00 10.96
N LYS A 187 20.12 -5.74 10.34
CA LYS A 187 21.00 -4.62 10.68
C LYS A 187 20.29 -3.28 10.52
N GLU A 188 19.59 -3.06 9.42
CA GLU A 188 18.83 -1.82 9.15
C GLU A 188 17.69 -1.61 10.15
N VAL A 189 16.93 -2.66 10.48
CA VAL A 189 15.85 -2.59 11.49
C VAL A 189 16.43 -2.20 12.86
N PHE A 190 17.53 -2.84 13.28
CA PHE A 190 18.16 -2.52 14.57
C PHE A 190 18.77 -1.10 14.57
N GLN A 191 19.47 -0.69 13.51
CA GLN A 191 20.08 0.64 13.39
C GLN A 191 19.05 1.78 13.46
N ASN A 192 17.88 1.59 12.85
CA ASN A 192 16.85 2.63 12.76
C ASN A 192 15.91 2.67 13.98
N PHE A 193 15.59 1.52 14.58
CA PHE A 193 14.46 1.42 15.53
C PHE A 193 14.80 0.89 16.93
N ALA A 194 15.87 0.11 17.10
CA ALA A 194 16.10 -0.61 18.35
C ALA A 194 16.41 0.28 19.57
N LYS A 195 16.71 1.57 19.36
CA LYS A 195 16.86 2.57 20.42
C LYS A 195 15.55 2.96 21.10
N GLU A 196 14.43 2.83 20.40
CA GLU A 196 13.10 3.24 20.86
C GLU A 196 12.29 2.05 21.41
N TRP A 197 12.82 0.83 21.30
CA TRP A 197 12.16 -0.38 21.78
C TRP A 197 12.23 -0.51 23.31
N THR A 198 11.13 -0.99 23.90
CA THR A 198 11.11 -1.44 25.30
C THR A 198 11.90 -2.73 25.46
N LEU A 199 12.23 -3.10 26.70
CA LEU A 199 12.85 -4.38 27.05
C LEU A 199 12.09 -5.58 26.44
N GLU A 200 10.76 -5.53 26.46
CA GLU A 200 9.86 -6.57 25.93
C GLU A 200 9.95 -6.66 24.41
N THR A 201 9.82 -5.53 23.70
CA THR A 201 9.96 -5.48 22.24
C THR A 201 11.35 -5.93 21.82
N PHE A 202 12.41 -5.41 22.43
CA PHE A 202 13.78 -5.78 22.12
C PHE A 202 14.05 -7.28 22.30
N SER A 203 13.52 -7.87 23.39
CA SER A 203 13.60 -9.33 23.62
C SER A 203 12.83 -10.11 22.55
N LYS A 204 11.64 -9.65 22.15
CA LYS A 204 10.83 -10.29 21.10
C LYS A 204 11.52 -10.25 19.73
N GLU A 205 12.13 -9.12 19.38
CA GLU A 205 12.84 -8.98 18.10
C GLU A 205 14.14 -9.80 18.08
N LEU A 206 14.86 -9.93 19.20
CA LEU A 206 15.97 -10.89 19.31
C LEU A 206 15.54 -12.34 19.10
N GLU A 207 14.36 -12.75 19.59
CA GLU A 207 13.84 -14.10 19.34
C GLU A 207 13.51 -14.33 17.86
N TYR A 208 13.07 -13.30 17.12
CA TYR A 208 12.98 -13.37 15.65
C TYR A 208 14.36 -13.49 14.99
N VAL A 209 15.35 -12.69 15.37
CA VAL A 209 16.73 -12.77 14.85
C VAL A 209 17.31 -14.18 15.06
N LYS A 210 17.25 -14.67 16.30
CA LYS A 210 17.65 -16.04 16.67
C LYS A 210 16.99 -17.08 15.77
N ARG A 211 15.68 -17.01 15.56
CA ARG A 211 14.94 -17.95 14.69
C ARG A 211 15.37 -17.85 13.22
N ILE A 212 15.51 -16.64 12.67
CA ILE A 212 15.94 -16.39 11.28
C ILE A 212 17.29 -17.05 11.01
N PHE A 213 18.27 -16.87 11.91
CA PHE A 213 19.63 -17.38 11.73
C PHE A 213 19.89 -18.76 12.35
N SER A 214 18.87 -19.42 12.91
CA SER A 214 19.00 -20.74 13.55
C SER A 214 19.61 -21.84 12.67
N GLY A 215 19.38 -21.77 11.36
CA GLY A 215 19.97 -22.68 10.37
C GLY A 215 21.15 -22.10 9.58
N SER A 216 21.65 -20.90 9.91
CA SER A 216 22.70 -20.21 9.14
C SER A 216 23.93 -21.10 8.92
N ARG A 217 24.47 -21.12 7.70
CA ARG A 217 25.68 -21.86 7.34
C ARG A 217 26.92 -20.98 7.33
N ASP A 218 26.75 -19.71 6.97
CA ASP A 218 27.79 -18.68 6.99
C ASP A 218 28.26 -18.31 8.42
N LEU A 219 29.46 -17.74 8.56
CA LEU A 219 30.02 -17.38 9.87
C LEU A 219 29.31 -16.19 10.52
N ARG A 220 28.73 -15.29 9.70
CA ARG A 220 28.17 -14.00 10.14
C ARG A 220 26.81 -14.22 10.82
N GLY A 221 25.91 -14.97 10.17
CA GLY A 221 24.62 -15.40 10.70
C GLY A 221 24.75 -16.34 11.90
N LYS A 222 25.70 -17.29 11.89
CA LYS A 222 25.99 -18.13 13.07
C LYS A 222 26.37 -17.30 14.30
N ARG A 223 27.25 -16.32 14.15
CA ARG A 223 27.60 -15.39 15.25
C ARG A 223 26.41 -14.53 15.68
N LEU A 224 25.59 -14.06 14.74
CA LEU A 224 24.38 -13.30 15.06
C LEU A 224 23.35 -14.13 15.86
N HIS A 225 23.15 -15.39 15.49
CA HIS A 225 22.30 -16.33 16.24
C HIS A 225 22.81 -16.53 17.67
N GLU A 226 24.11 -16.77 17.84
CA GLU A 226 24.72 -16.97 19.15
C GLU A 226 24.67 -15.70 20.02
N ILE A 227 24.97 -14.52 19.46
CA ILE A 227 24.83 -13.25 20.16
C ILE A 227 23.37 -13.01 20.57
N ALA A 228 22.40 -13.30 19.70
CA ALA A 228 20.98 -13.18 20.06
C ALA A 228 20.59 -14.11 21.22
N ASN A 229 21.04 -15.37 21.22
CA ASN A 229 20.86 -16.30 22.36
C ASN A 229 21.46 -15.74 23.66
N GLN A 230 22.71 -15.26 23.61
CA GLN A 230 23.40 -14.71 24.77
C GLN A 230 22.66 -13.48 25.31
N MET A 231 22.27 -12.54 24.43
CA MET A 231 21.55 -11.34 24.83
C MET A 231 20.17 -11.66 25.43
N LEU A 232 19.44 -12.65 24.89
CA LEU A 232 18.18 -13.12 25.49
C LEU A 232 18.38 -13.66 26.91
N VAL A 233 19.42 -14.47 27.15
CA VAL A 233 19.76 -14.98 28.49
C VAL A 233 20.15 -13.84 29.44
N ARG A 234 20.86 -12.81 28.94
CA ARG A 234 21.22 -11.62 29.70
C ARG A 234 20.00 -10.77 30.09
N LEU A 235 19.07 -10.55 29.18
CA LEU A 235 17.82 -9.81 29.41
C LEU A 235 16.92 -10.56 30.40
N ALA A 236 16.82 -11.89 30.29
CA ALA A 236 16.11 -12.73 31.26
C ALA A 236 16.70 -12.64 32.69
N ARG A 237 18.01 -12.37 32.80
CA ARG A 237 18.72 -12.10 34.07
C ARG A 237 18.64 -10.62 34.51
N LYS A 238 17.82 -9.79 33.86
CA LYS A 238 17.67 -8.34 34.11
C LYS A 238 18.98 -7.55 33.94
N SER A 239 19.80 -7.92 32.95
CA SER A 239 20.91 -7.07 32.50
C SER A 239 20.39 -5.74 31.96
N ASP A 240 21.23 -4.70 32.00
CA ASP A 240 20.89 -3.40 31.44
C ASP A 240 20.65 -3.46 29.91
N LEU A 241 19.60 -2.79 29.45
CA LEU A 241 19.19 -2.78 28.05
C LEU A 241 20.18 -1.99 27.17
N SER A 242 20.79 -0.92 27.69
CA SER A 242 21.76 -0.12 26.93
C SER A 242 23.05 -0.89 26.68
N GLU A 243 23.52 -1.67 27.65
CA GLU A 243 24.68 -2.55 27.48
C GLU A 243 24.40 -3.65 26.44
N VAL A 244 23.24 -4.32 26.54
CA VAL A 244 22.81 -5.37 25.59
C VAL A 244 22.64 -4.81 24.17
N TYR A 245 21.99 -3.64 24.04
CA TYR A 245 21.89 -2.89 22.79
C TYR A 245 23.28 -2.58 22.22
N SER A 246 24.21 -2.07 23.04
CA SER A 246 25.54 -1.68 22.60
C SER A 246 26.34 -2.87 22.07
N GLN A 247 26.24 -4.04 22.70
CA GLN A 247 26.93 -5.26 22.26
C GLN A 247 26.42 -5.78 20.91
N ILE A 248 25.11 -5.87 20.70
CA ILE A 248 24.58 -6.30 19.39
C ILE A 248 24.87 -5.27 18.30
N MET A 249 24.81 -3.97 18.61
CA MET A 249 25.11 -2.91 17.66
C MET A 249 26.59 -2.86 17.26
N SER A 250 27.52 -3.15 18.17
CA SER A 250 28.94 -3.33 17.81
C SER A 250 29.04 -4.41 16.74
N PHE A 251 28.57 -5.62 17.02
CA PHE A 251 28.65 -6.73 16.08
C PHE A 251 27.97 -6.46 14.73
N LEU A 252 26.79 -5.83 14.71
CA LEU A 252 26.09 -5.48 13.47
C LEU A 252 26.86 -4.45 12.63
N ASN A 253 27.58 -3.52 13.27
CA ASN A 253 28.40 -2.51 12.58
C ASN A 253 29.77 -3.07 12.16
N ASP A 254 30.46 -3.79 13.05
CA ASP A 254 31.80 -4.34 12.85
C ASP A 254 31.84 -5.38 11.72
N ALA A 255 30.72 -6.07 11.46
CA ALA A 255 30.60 -7.10 10.44
C ALA A 255 30.73 -6.62 8.98
N ASP A 256 30.90 -5.31 8.72
CA ASP A 256 31.26 -4.78 7.39
C ASP A 256 32.79 -4.58 7.23
N SER A 257 33.57 -4.69 8.31
CA SER A 257 35.01 -4.37 8.32
C SER A 257 35.93 -5.55 7.99
N SER A 258 35.41 -6.77 7.99
CA SER A 258 36.23 -7.98 7.84
C SER A 258 36.65 -8.23 6.39
N LYS A 259 37.78 -7.65 5.99
CA LYS A 259 38.75 -8.41 5.18
C LYS A 259 39.13 -9.69 5.96
N PRO A 260 39.33 -10.83 5.29
CA PRO A 260 39.79 -12.04 5.98
C PRO A 260 41.27 -11.86 6.33
N ASP A 261 41.55 -11.52 7.58
CA ASP A 261 42.91 -11.50 8.11
C ASP A 261 43.08 -12.62 9.15
N ASN A 262 44.13 -13.43 8.95
CA ASN A 262 44.86 -14.21 9.96
C ASN A 262 45.82 -15.22 9.28
N THR A 263 47.03 -14.75 8.98
CA THR A 263 48.28 -15.20 9.65
C THR A 263 48.01 -16.12 10.87
N THR A 264 48.54 -17.34 11.08
CA THR A 264 49.69 -18.08 10.52
C THR A 264 49.59 -19.58 10.88
N VAL A 265 49.94 -20.51 9.97
CA VAL A 265 50.77 -21.71 10.23
C VAL A 265 51.58 -22.01 8.95
N LEU A 266 52.78 -22.59 9.10
CA LEU A 266 53.84 -22.66 8.07
C LEU A 266 53.76 -23.83 7.07
N SER A 267 54.32 -23.55 5.88
CA SER A 267 55.06 -24.44 4.96
C SER A 267 54.31 -25.25 3.87
N GLY A 268 54.66 -24.98 2.61
CA GLY A 268 54.29 -25.76 1.41
C GLY A 268 54.25 -24.90 0.14
N LYS A 269 55.24 -25.01 -0.75
CA LYS A 269 55.42 -24.17 -1.95
C LYS A 269 54.69 -24.67 -3.22
N GLU A 270 54.62 -23.73 -4.19
CA GLU A 270 54.51 -23.89 -5.67
C GLU A 270 53.12 -24.25 -6.29
N GLN A 271 52.65 -23.65 -7.41
CA GLN A 271 53.07 -22.41 -8.12
C GLN A 271 51.97 -21.80 -9.05
N GLN A 272 52.01 -20.46 -9.20
CA GLN A 272 51.43 -19.54 -10.20
C GLN A 272 50.85 -20.08 -11.54
N VAL A 273 49.58 -19.75 -11.87
CA VAL A 273 49.11 -19.38 -13.24
C VAL A 273 48.03 -18.28 -13.26
N LYS A 274 48.41 -17.13 -13.85
CA LYS A 274 47.67 -16.09 -14.62
C LYS A 274 46.12 -16.17 -14.83
N GLY A 275 45.38 -15.23 -14.20
CA GLY A 275 44.64 -14.11 -14.84
C GLY A 275 43.34 -14.30 -15.65
N VAL A 276 42.33 -13.44 -15.39
CA VAL A 276 41.66 -12.49 -16.33
C VAL A 276 40.66 -11.60 -15.55
N ASN A 277 40.45 -10.36 -16.00
CA ASN A 277 39.68 -9.33 -15.31
C ASN A 277 38.14 -9.47 -15.47
N GLY A 278 37.39 -9.05 -14.45
CA GLY A 278 35.94 -8.79 -14.52
C GLY A 278 35.59 -7.58 -13.66
N MET A 279 34.99 -6.55 -14.26
CA MET A 279 34.87 -5.21 -13.69
C MET A 279 33.44 -4.95 -13.19
N ALA A 280 33.27 -4.69 -11.89
CA ALA A 280 32.00 -4.27 -11.28
C ALA A 280 32.26 -3.18 -10.24
N GLY A 281 31.77 -1.97 -10.50
CA GLY A 281 31.96 -0.81 -9.62
C GLY A 281 30.94 -0.75 -8.48
N PRO A 282 31.29 -0.15 -7.33
CA PRO A 282 30.35 0.04 -6.23
C PRO A 282 29.39 1.20 -6.54
N CYS A 283 28.09 0.92 -6.56
CA CYS A 283 27.08 1.97 -6.61
C CYS A 283 26.68 2.37 -5.19
N GLN A 284 27.23 3.50 -4.72
CA GLN A 284 26.65 4.22 -3.59
C GLN A 284 25.66 5.24 -4.14
N ASP A 285 24.36 5.06 -3.87
CA ASP A 285 23.46 6.16 -3.51
C ASP A 285 22.07 5.61 -3.13
N ALA A 286 21.71 5.74 -1.86
CA ALA A 286 20.35 5.54 -1.38
C ALA A 286 19.98 6.71 -0.47
N THR A 287 19.45 7.76 -1.10
CA THR A 287 19.06 9.01 -0.44
C THR A 287 18.09 8.76 0.71
N ARG A 288 18.49 9.23 1.89
CA ARG A 288 17.81 9.08 3.18
C ARG A 288 16.47 9.82 3.21
N LEU A 289 15.37 9.13 2.88
CA LEU A 289 14.01 9.64 3.06
C LEU A 289 13.41 9.13 4.39
N LYS A 290 13.07 10.05 5.29
CA LYS A 290 12.29 9.76 6.50
C LYS A 290 10.80 9.80 6.16
N PRO A 291 9.98 8.82 6.59
CA PRO A 291 8.54 9.00 6.63
C PRO A 291 8.16 9.99 7.75
N VAL A 292 7.33 10.97 7.43
CA VAL A 292 6.71 11.87 8.42
C VAL A 292 5.64 11.09 9.16
N ASN A 293 5.76 10.96 10.49
CA ASN A 293 4.72 10.38 11.31
C ASN A 293 3.69 11.48 11.67
N SER A 294 2.41 11.23 11.36
CA SER A 294 1.31 12.12 11.69
C SER A 294 0.77 11.73 13.06
N ASP A 295 0.79 12.66 14.03
CA ASP A 295 0.15 12.43 15.31
C ASP A 295 -0.48 13.70 15.89
N LYS A 296 -1.76 13.58 16.25
CA LYS A 296 -2.57 14.44 17.13
C LYS A 296 -2.80 15.93 16.78
N ALA A 297 -4.00 16.13 16.24
CA ALA A 297 -4.90 17.26 16.46
C ALA A 297 -4.53 18.27 17.59
N LEU A 298 -4.42 19.53 17.21
CA LEU A 298 -4.64 20.66 18.12
C LEU A 298 -6.09 21.13 17.96
N GLN A 299 -6.80 21.23 19.09
CA GLN A 299 -8.13 21.83 19.13
C GLN A 299 -8.04 23.33 18.97
N LEU A 300 -8.93 23.89 18.15
CA LEU A 300 -9.15 25.31 18.00
C LEU A 300 -10.24 25.75 18.97
N GLU A 301 -9.89 26.45 20.05
CA GLU A 301 -10.84 27.29 20.78
C GLU A 301 -10.28 28.70 20.99
N SER A 302 -11.06 29.69 20.56
CA SER A 302 -10.77 31.11 20.73
C SER A 302 -11.44 31.63 22.01
N ALA A 303 -10.69 32.34 22.85
CA ALA A 303 -11.25 33.26 23.84
C ALA A 303 -10.34 34.47 24.03
N SER A 304 -10.94 35.67 24.05
CA SER A 304 -10.25 36.96 24.07
C SER A 304 -9.94 37.49 25.48
N SER A 305 -9.17 38.59 25.53
CA SER A 305 -8.93 39.49 26.68
C SER A 305 -7.78 39.03 27.61
N LEU A 306 -6.86 39.88 28.07
CA LEU A 306 -6.97 41.31 28.41
C LEU A 306 -5.71 42.12 28.01
N LEU A 307 -5.89 43.40 27.65
CA LEU A 307 -4.85 44.46 27.67
C LEU A 307 -5.06 45.33 28.93
N PRO A 308 -4.03 46.03 29.45
CA PRO A 308 -3.65 47.37 28.97
C PRO A 308 -2.11 47.58 28.85
N GLY A 309 -1.56 48.49 28.05
CA GLY A 309 -2.20 49.52 27.24
C GLY A 309 -1.68 50.93 27.57
N PHE A 310 -0.51 51.31 27.03
CA PHE A 310 -0.07 52.72 26.95
C PHE A 310 0.72 52.97 25.65
N HIS A 311 0.39 54.08 25.00
CA HIS A 311 0.91 54.52 23.70
C HIS A 311 1.23 56.01 23.80
N VAL A 312 2.43 56.43 23.39
CA VAL A 312 2.72 57.85 23.12
C VAL A 312 3.50 57.93 21.82
N ASP A 313 3.01 58.79 20.93
CA ASP A 313 3.46 58.93 19.56
C ASP A 313 4.73 59.77 19.42
N ARG A 314 5.38 59.62 18.26
CA ARG A 314 6.54 60.40 17.84
C ARG A 314 6.08 61.57 16.96
N THR A 315 6.44 62.82 17.30
CA THR A 315 6.96 63.89 16.40
C THR A 315 6.83 65.28 17.04
N GLY A 316 7.91 66.07 17.08
CA GLY A 316 7.88 67.47 17.52
C GLY A 316 9.22 68.21 17.43
N LEU A 317 9.40 68.96 16.33
CA LEU A 317 10.19 70.20 16.13
C LEU A 317 11.66 70.37 16.63
N SER A 318 12.51 70.70 15.65
CA SER A 318 13.64 71.68 15.63
C SER A 318 13.75 72.62 16.86
N GLU A 319 14.92 73.08 17.33
CA GLU A 319 16.05 73.63 16.57
C GLU A 319 17.23 74.07 17.50
N LYS A 320 18.43 74.27 16.91
CA LYS A 320 19.64 75.02 17.39
C LYS A 320 20.67 74.34 18.32
N ARG A 321 21.92 74.41 17.82
CA ARG A 321 23.24 74.21 18.48
C ARG A 321 23.62 75.48 19.31
N PRO A 322 24.85 75.70 19.86
CA PRO A 322 26.10 74.91 19.78
C PRO A 322 27.04 74.88 21.01
N LEU A 323 28.15 74.16 20.81
CA LEU A 323 29.54 74.42 21.28
C LEU A 323 29.91 74.22 22.77
N GLU A 324 30.86 73.29 22.95
CA GLU A 324 32.08 73.33 23.77
C GLU A 324 32.12 74.31 24.97
N SER A 325 32.37 73.77 26.18
CA SER A 325 33.66 74.02 26.84
C SER A 325 33.93 73.05 28.01
N GLU A 326 35.19 72.60 28.07
CA GLU A 326 36.01 72.46 29.28
C GLU A 326 35.41 71.82 30.54
N LEU A 327 35.81 70.57 30.79
CA LEU A 327 35.97 70.06 32.16
C LEU A 327 37.16 69.11 32.27
N GLU A 328 38.36 69.65 31.99
CA GLU A 328 39.54 69.14 32.68
C GLU A 328 39.44 69.55 34.16
N ARG A 329 39.41 68.57 35.07
CA ARG A 329 40.57 68.29 35.95
C ARG A 329 40.24 67.22 37.00
N SER A 330 41.28 66.44 37.32
CA SER A 330 41.41 65.63 38.54
C SER A 330 40.54 64.38 38.65
N GLY A 331 41.14 63.25 38.25
CA GLY A 331 41.77 62.48 39.33
C GLY A 331 41.17 61.12 39.68
N GLN A 332 41.13 60.19 38.72
CA GLN A 332 41.51 58.79 38.97
C GLN A 332 41.78 58.05 37.66
N LYS A 333 43.00 57.51 37.50
CA LYS A 333 43.25 56.44 36.52
C LYS A 333 42.64 55.15 37.09
N GLN A 334 41.37 54.86 36.81
CA GLN A 334 40.86 53.50 36.92
C GLN A 334 41.10 52.73 35.60
N PRO A 335 41.52 51.46 35.64
CA PRO A 335 41.94 50.69 34.47
C PRO A 335 40.76 50.08 33.69
N PHE A 336 39.57 50.71 33.69
CA PHE A 336 38.33 50.11 33.16
C PHE A 336 38.18 50.25 31.63
N LEU A 337 38.83 51.25 31.02
CA LEU A 337 38.73 51.53 29.57
C LEU A 337 39.29 50.40 28.67
N PRO A 338 40.48 49.80 28.94
CA PRO A 338 41.03 48.73 28.11
C PRO A 338 40.16 47.46 28.08
N GLU A 339 39.46 47.16 29.17
CA GLU A 339 38.58 45.99 29.30
C GLU A 339 37.27 46.19 28.51
N LEU A 340 36.68 47.39 28.60
CA LEU A 340 35.51 47.75 27.79
C LEU A 340 35.83 47.77 26.29
N ASP A 341 36.98 48.35 25.90
CA ASP A 341 37.47 48.30 24.51
C ASP A 341 37.71 46.85 24.04
N SER A 342 38.19 45.97 24.92
CA SER A 342 38.35 44.55 24.62
C SER A 342 37.00 43.86 24.40
N PHE A 343 36.02 44.12 25.26
CA PHE A 343 34.67 43.60 25.12
C PHE A 343 33.99 44.10 23.83
N VAL A 344 34.12 45.39 23.50
CA VAL A 344 33.59 45.98 22.27
C VAL A 344 34.24 45.35 21.03
N ARG A 345 35.56 45.15 21.00
CA ARG A 345 36.24 44.42 19.92
C ARG A 345 35.73 42.98 19.79
N ILE A 346 35.62 42.25 20.90
CA ILE A 346 35.12 40.87 20.89
C ILE A 346 33.68 40.81 20.34
N LYS A 347 32.80 41.73 20.78
CA LYS A 347 31.43 41.80 20.28
C LYS A 347 31.33 42.21 18.81
N LEU A 348 32.25 43.04 18.32
CA LEU A 348 32.33 43.39 16.90
C LEU A 348 32.75 42.18 16.04
N GLU A 349 33.74 41.40 16.46
CA GLU A 349 34.13 40.17 15.75
C GLU A 349 33.07 39.08 15.84
N GLU A 350 32.37 38.96 16.99
CA GLU A 350 31.23 38.06 17.13
C GLU A 350 30.08 38.45 16.19
N ALA A 351 29.77 39.75 16.06
CA ALA A 351 28.76 40.24 15.13
C ALA A 351 29.14 39.98 13.66
N LYS A 352 30.42 40.18 13.28
CA LYS A 352 30.93 39.83 11.93
C LYS A 352 30.78 38.34 11.65
N MET A 353 31.05 37.48 12.63
CA MET A 353 30.91 36.02 12.48
C MET A 353 29.45 35.60 12.29
N TYR A 354 28.51 36.19 13.04
CA TYR A 354 27.08 35.95 12.81
C TYR A 354 26.61 36.47 11.45
N GLN A 355 27.09 37.64 11.01
CA GLN A 355 26.77 38.17 9.68
C GLN A 355 27.28 37.24 8.57
N ALA A 356 28.53 36.77 8.66
CA ALA A 356 29.09 35.82 7.70
C ALA A 356 28.26 34.52 7.62
N ARG A 357 27.88 33.95 8.78
CA ARG A 357 27.00 32.76 8.84
C ARG A 357 25.61 33.04 8.25
N ALA A 358 25.04 34.22 8.46
CA ALA A 358 23.77 34.61 7.87
C ALA A 358 23.89 34.77 6.34
N ASP A 359 25.04 35.22 5.83
CA ASP A 359 25.32 35.37 4.41
C ASP A 359 25.55 34.02 3.72
N ASP A 360 26.25 33.08 4.38
CA ASP A 360 26.36 31.68 3.95
C ASP A 360 24.98 31.02 3.85
N ALA A 361 24.16 31.13 4.90
CA ALA A 361 22.82 30.55 4.91
C ALA A 361 21.91 31.09 3.79
N ARG A 362 22.06 32.37 3.40
CA ARG A 362 21.34 32.93 2.25
C ARG A 362 21.85 32.36 0.92
N ARG A 363 23.18 32.24 0.73
CA ARG A 363 23.77 31.60 -0.46
C ARG A 363 23.32 30.15 -0.62
N ASP A 364 23.29 29.39 0.47
CA ASP A 364 22.85 27.99 0.45
C ASP A 364 21.35 27.87 0.11
N ALA A 365 20.51 28.72 0.69
CA ALA A 365 19.08 28.76 0.37
C ALA A 365 18.82 29.12 -1.11
N GLU A 366 19.55 30.09 -1.67
CA GLU A 366 19.49 30.43 -3.10
C GLU A 366 19.99 29.30 -4.00
N SER A 367 21.04 28.57 -3.57
CA SER A 367 21.55 27.40 -4.27
C SER A 367 20.52 26.27 -4.31
N LEU A 368 19.93 25.93 -3.16
CA LEU A 368 18.87 24.93 -3.06
C LEU A 368 17.62 25.31 -3.87
N LYS A 369 17.23 26.59 -3.88
CA LYS A 369 16.12 27.10 -4.68
C LYS A 369 16.35 26.90 -6.19
N ARG A 370 17.58 27.15 -6.69
CA ARG A 370 17.92 26.86 -8.09
C ARG A 370 17.84 25.36 -8.40
N ILE A 371 18.37 24.52 -7.52
CA ILE A 371 18.30 23.05 -7.69
C ILE A 371 16.84 22.58 -7.75
N ALA A 372 15.96 23.08 -6.87
CA ALA A 372 14.54 22.73 -6.88
C ALA A 372 13.87 23.06 -8.23
N ILE A 373 14.02 24.31 -8.71
CA ILE A 373 13.43 24.76 -9.98
C ILE A 373 13.89 23.86 -11.15
N THR A 374 15.19 23.58 -11.27
CA THR A 374 15.72 22.72 -12.34
C THR A 374 15.25 21.26 -12.22
N LYS A 375 14.95 20.77 -11.02
CA LYS A 375 14.38 19.43 -10.82
C LYS A 375 12.90 19.40 -11.23
N ASP A 376 12.14 20.43 -10.86
CA ASP A 376 10.73 20.56 -11.23
C ASP A 376 10.56 20.67 -12.76
N GLU A 377 11.38 21.51 -13.43
CA GLU A 377 11.43 21.62 -14.90
C GLU A 377 11.70 20.27 -15.57
N LYS A 378 12.65 19.49 -15.05
CA LYS A 378 12.96 18.16 -15.58
C LYS A 378 11.81 17.16 -15.38
N ILE A 379 11.14 17.18 -14.23
CA ILE A 379 9.98 16.32 -13.94
C ILE A 379 8.84 16.65 -14.90
N GLU A 380 8.59 17.93 -15.14
CA GLU A 380 7.60 18.42 -16.10
C GLU A 380 7.88 18.01 -17.55
N GLU A 381 9.14 18.05 -18.01
CA GLU A 381 9.51 17.53 -19.33
C GLU A 381 9.33 16.01 -19.44
N GLU A 382 9.76 15.26 -18.41
CA GLU A 382 9.56 13.80 -18.38
C GLU A 382 8.07 13.43 -18.39
N TYR A 383 7.24 14.16 -17.63
CA TYR A 383 5.79 13.95 -17.59
C TYR A 383 5.14 14.20 -18.95
N LYS A 384 5.45 15.33 -19.60
CA LYS A 384 4.98 15.66 -20.96
C LYS A 384 5.44 14.63 -22.00
N SER A 385 6.68 14.15 -21.88
CA SER A 385 7.24 13.10 -22.73
C SER A 385 6.50 11.76 -22.56
N ARG A 386 6.17 11.37 -21.32
CA ARG A 386 5.39 10.15 -21.02
C ARG A 386 3.96 10.25 -21.57
N ILE A 387 3.25 11.36 -21.35
CA ILE A 387 1.92 11.58 -21.93
C ILE A 387 1.95 11.47 -23.47
N LYS A 388 2.92 12.12 -24.12
CA LYS A 388 3.06 12.05 -25.58
C LYS A 388 3.30 10.63 -26.10
N LYS A 389 4.05 9.80 -25.36
CA LYS A 389 4.27 8.38 -25.70
C LYS A 389 3.00 7.52 -25.58
N LEU A 390 2.12 7.83 -24.63
CA LEU A 390 0.88 7.08 -24.40
C LEU A 390 -0.20 7.31 -25.47
N ARG A 391 -0.07 8.36 -26.30
CA ARG A 391 -0.97 8.69 -27.42
C ARG A 391 -2.47 8.65 -27.06
N LEU A 392 -2.82 9.12 -25.86
CA LEU A 392 -4.17 8.98 -25.30
C LEU A 392 -5.28 9.48 -26.23
N VAL A 393 -5.05 10.58 -26.95
CA VAL A 393 -6.00 11.15 -27.92
C VAL A 393 -6.32 10.18 -29.07
N GLU A 394 -5.31 9.45 -29.59
CA GLU A 394 -5.52 8.43 -30.64
C GLU A 394 -6.33 7.25 -30.07
N ALA A 395 -6.07 6.84 -28.83
CA ALA A 395 -6.78 5.75 -28.16
C ALA A 395 -8.23 6.12 -27.81
N GLU A 396 -8.50 7.36 -27.41
CA GLU A 396 -9.84 7.88 -27.12
C GLU A 396 -10.69 8.00 -28.39
N GLU A 397 -10.14 8.52 -29.49
CA GLU A 397 -10.88 8.61 -30.76
C GLU A 397 -11.13 7.21 -31.36
N MET A 398 -10.17 6.28 -31.27
CA MET A 398 -10.37 4.86 -31.61
C MET A 398 -11.50 4.23 -30.79
N ARG A 399 -11.54 4.48 -29.48
CA ARG A 399 -12.61 3.98 -28.59
C ARG A 399 -13.97 4.55 -28.97
N LYS A 400 -14.03 5.84 -29.29
CA LYS A 400 -15.25 6.54 -29.74
C LYS A 400 -15.75 5.99 -31.07
N GLN A 401 -14.88 5.84 -32.07
CA GLN A 401 -15.22 5.23 -33.35
C GLN A 401 -15.80 3.82 -33.18
N LYS A 402 -15.16 2.97 -32.36
CA LYS A 402 -15.66 1.61 -32.08
C LYS A 402 -17.02 1.59 -31.39
N PHE A 403 -17.30 2.58 -30.55
CA PHE A 403 -18.61 2.73 -29.91
C PHE A 403 -19.69 3.16 -30.91
N GLU A 404 -19.39 4.08 -31.82
CA GLU A 404 -20.29 4.50 -32.90
C GLU A 404 -20.59 3.36 -33.90
N GLU A 405 -19.57 2.58 -34.28
CA GLU A 405 -19.72 1.36 -35.09
C GLU A 405 -20.64 0.34 -34.40
N PHE A 406 -20.45 0.10 -33.09
CA PHE A 406 -21.30 -0.79 -32.31
C PHE A 406 -22.76 -0.32 -32.26
N GLN A 407 -23.01 0.99 -32.04
CA GLN A 407 -24.35 1.56 -32.05
C GLN A 407 -25.03 1.49 -33.43
N ALA A 408 -24.27 1.57 -34.53
CA ALA A 408 -24.79 1.36 -35.87
C ALA A 408 -25.23 -0.11 -36.07
N LEU A 409 -24.39 -1.06 -35.65
CA LEU A 409 -24.70 -2.50 -35.73
C LEU A 409 -25.90 -2.88 -34.85
N GLU A 410 -26.01 -2.33 -33.64
CA GLU A 410 -27.12 -2.59 -32.72
C GLU A 410 -28.46 -2.08 -33.28
N ARG A 411 -28.45 -0.92 -33.98
CA ARG A 411 -29.63 -0.41 -34.70
C ARG A 411 -30.03 -1.32 -35.85
N ALA A 412 -29.08 -1.70 -36.72
CA ALA A 412 -29.33 -2.62 -37.83
C ALA A 412 -29.85 -3.99 -37.35
N TYR A 413 -29.33 -4.50 -36.23
CA TYR A 413 -29.83 -5.73 -35.60
C TYR A 413 -31.28 -5.58 -35.12
N ARG A 414 -31.63 -4.48 -34.44
CA ARG A 414 -33.01 -4.20 -34.02
C ARG A 414 -33.97 -4.08 -35.21
N GLU A 415 -33.55 -3.44 -36.30
CA GLU A 415 -34.34 -3.32 -37.53
C GLU A 415 -34.57 -4.68 -38.21
N CYS A 416 -33.51 -5.49 -38.36
CA CYS A 416 -33.58 -6.85 -38.90
C CYS A 416 -34.49 -7.75 -38.05
N HIS A 417 -34.32 -7.74 -36.72
CA HIS A 417 -35.17 -8.47 -35.79
C HIS A 417 -36.63 -8.01 -35.87
N GLY A 418 -36.88 -6.70 -35.94
CA GLY A 418 -38.22 -6.14 -36.11
C GLY A 418 -38.87 -6.48 -37.46
N MET A 419 -38.08 -6.67 -38.52
CA MET A 419 -38.58 -7.16 -39.81
C MET A 419 -38.92 -8.65 -39.75
N LYS A 420 -38.06 -9.46 -39.12
CA LYS A 420 -38.31 -10.89 -38.88
C LYS A 420 -39.62 -11.12 -38.12
N THR A 421 -39.87 -10.39 -37.03
CA THR A 421 -41.11 -10.58 -36.25
C THR A 421 -42.38 -10.20 -37.03
N ARG A 422 -42.32 -9.20 -37.92
CA ARG A 422 -43.43 -8.89 -38.84
C ARG A 422 -43.66 -10.03 -39.85
N MET A 423 -42.61 -10.49 -40.52
CA MET A 423 -42.69 -11.60 -41.47
C MET A 423 -43.24 -12.88 -40.81
N GLU A 424 -42.83 -13.20 -39.58
CA GLU A 424 -43.38 -14.33 -38.83
C GLU A 424 -44.87 -14.16 -38.48
N ALA A 425 -45.34 -12.93 -38.25
CA ALA A 425 -46.76 -12.65 -38.02
C ALA A 425 -47.58 -12.79 -39.33
N ASP A 426 -47.09 -12.24 -40.44
CA ASP A 426 -47.73 -12.32 -41.75
C ASP A 426 -47.85 -13.77 -42.24
N ILE A 427 -46.81 -14.58 -42.04
CA ILE A 427 -46.83 -16.02 -42.36
C ILE A 427 -47.87 -16.76 -41.50
N LYS A 428 -47.96 -16.47 -40.20
CA LYS A 428 -48.96 -17.08 -39.30
C LYS A 428 -50.38 -16.72 -39.72
N ASP A 429 -50.65 -15.45 -40.02
CA ASP A 429 -51.95 -14.98 -40.51
C ASP A 429 -52.32 -15.64 -41.86
N LEU A 430 -51.39 -15.72 -42.79
CA LEU A 430 -51.62 -16.39 -44.09
C LEU A 430 -51.96 -17.87 -43.91
N LEU A 431 -51.24 -18.60 -43.04
CA LEU A 431 -51.53 -20.01 -42.73
C LEU A 431 -52.93 -20.18 -42.11
N LEU A 432 -53.33 -19.30 -41.19
CA LEU A 432 -54.68 -19.30 -40.60
C LEU A 432 -55.76 -19.04 -41.67
N LYS A 433 -55.55 -18.09 -42.57
CA LYS A 433 -56.47 -17.78 -43.70
C LYS A 433 -56.58 -18.93 -44.69
N MET A 434 -55.45 -19.57 -45.03
CA MET A 434 -55.45 -20.78 -45.87
C MET A 434 -56.24 -21.92 -45.21
N GLU A 435 -56.06 -22.14 -43.91
CA GLU A 435 -56.78 -23.22 -43.22
C GLU A 435 -58.28 -22.94 -43.05
N ALA A 436 -58.66 -21.69 -42.77
CA ALA A 436 -60.06 -21.26 -42.77
C ALA A 436 -60.71 -21.48 -44.14
N THR A 437 -60.03 -21.08 -45.22
CA THR A 437 -60.49 -21.30 -46.61
C THR A 437 -60.66 -22.79 -46.91
N ARG A 438 -59.72 -23.63 -46.49
CA ARG A 438 -59.79 -25.10 -46.62
C ARG A 438 -61.01 -25.68 -45.89
N ARG A 439 -61.31 -25.23 -44.67
CA ARG A 439 -62.49 -25.66 -43.91
C ARG A 439 -63.80 -25.22 -44.59
N ASN A 440 -63.86 -24.00 -45.10
CA ASN A 440 -65.03 -23.48 -45.81
C ASN A 440 -65.31 -24.27 -47.11
N LEU A 441 -64.28 -24.59 -47.89
CA LEU A 441 -64.40 -25.45 -49.08
C LEU A 441 -64.84 -26.88 -48.74
N ALA A 442 -64.39 -27.44 -47.62
CA ALA A 442 -64.85 -28.74 -47.13
C ALA A 442 -66.34 -28.74 -46.71
N MET A 443 -66.82 -27.63 -46.12
CA MET A 443 -68.24 -27.47 -45.78
C MET A 443 -69.14 -27.32 -47.02
N ILE A 444 -68.68 -26.63 -48.07
CA ILE A 444 -69.42 -26.43 -49.32
C ILE A 444 -69.51 -27.72 -50.17
N SER A 445 -68.52 -28.62 -50.05
CA SER A 445 -68.42 -29.83 -50.87
C SER A 445 -69.09 -31.09 -50.30
N GLY A 446 -69.66 -31.03 -49.08
CA GLY A 446 -70.48 -32.12 -48.51
C GLY A 446 -69.75 -33.45 -48.24
N ALA A 447 -68.42 -33.49 -48.36
CA ALA A 447 -67.64 -34.73 -48.26
C ALA A 447 -67.14 -34.97 -46.82
N LYS A 448 -67.51 -36.14 -46.24
CA LYS A 448 -66.88 -36.62 -45.00
C LYS A 448 -65.38 -36.86 -45.23
N PRO A 449 -64.48 -36.39 -44.35
CA PRO A 449 -63.05 -36.66 -44.49
C PRO A 449 -62.75 -38.12 -44.19
N GLN A 450 -62.40 -38.88 -45.22
CA GLN A 450 -61.88 -40.23 -45.08
C GLN A 450 -60.41 -40.14 -44.63
N PHE A 451 -60.09 -40.69 -43.46
CA PHE A 451 -58.73 -40.70 -42.93
C PHE A 451 -57.82 -41.56 -43.82
N CYS A 452 -56.82 -40.94 -44.45
CA CYS A 452 -55.60 -41.63 -44.85
C CYS A 452 -54.50 -41.31 -43.83
N VAL A 453 -54.24 -42.27 -42.93
CA VAL A 453 -53.05 -42.26 -42.08
C VAL A 453 -51.85 -42.60 -42.97
N SER A 454 -51.23 -41.58 -43.56
CA SER A 454 -49.89 -41.69 -44.13
C SER A 454 -48.88 -41.12 -43.16
N THR A 455 -48.01 -41.99 -42.66
CA THR A 455 -46.96 -41.72 -41.69
C THR A 455 -45.97 -40.67 -42.21
N MET A 456 -46.16 -39.40 -41.87
CA MET A 456 -45.09 -38.41 -42.03
C MET A 456 -44.07 -38.61 -40.90
N MET A 457 -42.82 -38.89 -41.30
CA MET A 457 -41.68 -38.93 -40.38
C MET A 457 -41.56 -37.60 -39.61
N PRO A 458 -41.07 -37.62 -38.35
CA PRO A 458 -40.75 -36.38 -37.65
C PRO A 458 -39.70 -35.60 -38.45
N PRO A 459 -39.81 -34.27 -38.56
CA PRO A 459 -38.75 -33.47 -39.13
C PRO A 459 -37.48 -33.67 -38.29
N LYS A 460 -36.36 -33.98 -38.95
CA LYS A 460 -35.05 -33.95 -38.28
C LYS A 460 -34.86 -32.56 -37.68
N PRO A 461 -34.38 -32.43 -36.43
CA PRO A 461 -34.04 -31.11 -35.89
C PRO A 461 -32.98 -30.48 -36.80
N LEU A 462 -33.28 -29.31 -37.34
CA LEU A 462 -32.24 -28.42 -37.85
C LEU A 462 -31.41 -28.02 -36.63
N ILE A 463 -30.22 -28.60 -36.53
CA ILE A 463 -29.20 -28.13 -35.61
C ILE A 463 -28.86 -26.72 -36.06
N ILE A 464 -29.35 -25.73 -35.32
CA ILE A 464 -28.80 -24.38 -35.35
C ILE A 464 -27.40 -24.55 -34.78
N GLY A 465 -26.40 -24.59 -35.65
CA GLY A 465 -25.01 -24.72 -35.23
C GLY A 465 -24.61 -23.55 -34.35
N ASP A 466 -23.93 -23.85 -33.25
CA ASP A 466 -23.41 -22.87 -32.31
C ASP A 466 -22.56 -21.80 -33.03
N TRP A 467 -23.09 -20.58 -33.15
CA TRP A 467 -22.27 -19.39 -33.37
C TRP A 467 -21.71 -18.90 -32.03
N GLY A 468 -20.96 -19.79 -31.37
CA GLY A 468 -20.59 -19.69 -29.96
C GLY A 468 -19.19 -20.18 -29.60
N ALA A 469 -18.28 -20.38 -30.58
CA ALA A 469 -16.87 -20.70 -30.32
C ALA A 469 -15.97 -20.48 -31.57
N ALA A 470 -15.70 -19.23 -31.94
CA ALA A 470 -14.71 -18.92 -32.99
C ALA A 470 -14.20 -17.46 -32.94
N ASN A 471 -13.66 -17.00 -31.79
CA ASN A 471 -12.84 -15.79 -31.77
C ASN A 471 -11.89 -15.68 -30.56
N GLU A 472 -11.09 -16.73 -30.30
CA GLU A 472 -10.04 -16.68 -29.28
C GLU A 472 -8.80 -17.52 -29.65
N GLU A 473 -8.35 -17.44 -30.91
CA GLU A 473 -7.04 -17.99 -31.29
C GLU A 473 -6.46 -17.31 -32.56
N LEU A 474 -5.83 -16.13 -32.40
CA LEU A 474 -4.91 -15.52 -33.38
C LEU A 474 -4.23 -14.26 -32.83
N LEU A 475 -3.25 -14.42 -31.91
CA LEU A 475 -2.27 -13.35 -31.59
C LEU A 475 -1.04 -13.84 -30.82
N MET A 476 -0.33 -14.83 -31.38
CA MET A 476 1.09 -15.11 -31.07
C MET A 476 1.82 -15.62 -32.32
N CYS A 477 2.61 -14.76 -32.97
CA CYS A 477 4.02 -15.00 -33.32
C CYS A 477 4.62 -13.81 -34.11
N PRO A 478 5.95 -13.65 -34.17
CA PRO A 478 6.59 -12.34 -34.32
C PRO A 478 7.21 -12.07 -35.69
N SER A 479 7.54 -10.79 -35.92
CA SER A 479 8.65 -10.32 -36.77
C SER A 479 9.12 -8.96 -36.24
#